data_AF-X1MID1-F1
#
_entry.id   AF-X1MID1-F1
#
_cell.length_a   1.000
_cell.length_b   1.000
_cell.length_c   1.000
_cell.angle_alpha   90.00
_cell.angle_beta   90.00
_cell.angle_gamma   90.00
#
_symmetry.space_group_name_H-M   'P 1'
#
loop_
_entity.id
_entity.type
_entity.pdbx_description
1 polymer ?
#
loop_
_entity_poly.entity_id
_entity_poly.type
_entity_poly.pdbx_seq_one_letter_code
_entity_poly.pdbx_strand_id
1 'polypeptide(L)'
;TNLIIPGLNDSEQEINEMVDWISSLSKDIPLHFSRYFSCYKMNISATPISTLYKARDIAQKKLKYVYVGNIRDEEANTTYCGNCKELLIRRTGYNIVNLGLDKGGKCKYCGEKVVCL
;
A
#
# COMPACT_ATOMS: atom_id res chain seq x y z
N THR A 1 1.02 8.48 -2.95
CA THR A 1 1.84 7.47 -3.65
C THR A 1 3.29 7.86 -3.56
N ASN A 2 4.18 6.88 -3.38
CA ASN A 2 5.62 7.03 -3.39
C ASN A 2 6.23 6.06 -4.43
N LEU A 3 7.03 6.59 -5.37
CA LEU A 3 7.75 5.80 -6.37
C LEU A 3 9.09 5.39 -5.77
N ILE A 4 9.35 4.09 -5.64
CA ILE A 4 10.60 3.59 -5.07
C ILE A 4 11.62 3.41 -6.20
N ILE A 5 12.76 4.09 -6.12
CA ILE A 5 13.84 4.08 -7.11
C ILE A 5 15.11 3.55 -6.44
N PRO A 6 15.73 2.48 -6.98
CA PRO A 6 16.92 1.88 -6.37
C PRO A 6 18.08 2.86 -6.19
N GLY A 7 18.65 2.85 -4.98
CA GLY A 7 19.79 3.69 -4.61
C GLY A 7 19.47 5.17 -4.39
N LEU A 8 18.21 5.59 -4.55
CA LEU A 8 17.79 6.97 -4.34
C LEU A 8 16.88 7.13 -3.12
N ASN A 9 15.83 6.31 -3.02
CA ASN A 9 14.86 6.41 -1.93
C ASN A 9 14.34 5.06 -1.41
N ASP A 10 15.12 3.99 -1.62
CA ASP A 10 14.76 2.62 -1.25
C ASP A 10 15.48 2.12 0.01
N SER A 11 16.17 3.01 0.74
CA SER A 11 16.80 2.66 2.00
C SER A 11 15.76 2.43 3.10
N GLU A 12 16.01 1.46 3.99
CA GLU A 12 15.11 1.20 5.11
C GLU A 12 14.95 2.42 6.03
N GLN A 13 16.02 3.21 6.21
CA GLN A 13 15.98 4.42 7.02
C GLN A 13 14.98 5.44 6.44
N GLU A 14 15.12 5.77 5.16
CA GLU A 14 14.28 6.78 4.51
C GLU A 14 12.82 6.34 4.43
N ILE A 15 12.58 5.04 4.17
CA ILE A 15 11.23 4.47 4.23
C ILE A 15 10.65 4.61 5.64
N ASN A 16 11.42 4.31 6.69
CA ASN A 16 10.95 4.47 8.07
C ASN A 16 10.62 5.92 8.40
N GLU A 17 11.51 6.86 8.06
CA GLU A 17 11.30 8.30 8.30
C GLU A 17 10.03 8.81 7.59
N MET A 18 9.83 8.43 6.33
CA MET A 18 8.61 8.79 5.58
C MET A 18 7.36 8.18 6.23
N VAL A 19 7.40 6.90 6.58
CA VAL A 19 6.25 6.21 7.20
C VAL A 19 5.93 6.80 8.58
N ASP A 20 6.95 7.11 9.39
CA ASP A 20 6.79 7.73 10.70
C ASP A 20 6.09 9.08 10.56
N TRP A 21 6.57 9.92 9.65
CA TRP A 21 5.94 11.19 9.36
C TRP A 21 4.47 11.03 8.94
N ILE A 22 4.15 10.15 7.98
CA ILE A 22 2.76 9.92 7.54
C ILE A 22 1.90 9.42 8.71
N SER A 23 2.41 8.45 9.48
CA SER A 23 1.66 7.85 10.59
C SER A 23 1.40 8.83 11.74
N SER A 24 2.27 9.84 11.90
CA SER A 24 2.07 10.93 12.85
C SER A 24 0.89 11.83 12.50
N LEU A 25 0.54 11.93 11.20
CA LEU A 25 -0.60 12.71 10.73
C LEU A 25 -1.90 11.93 10.90
N SER A 26 -1.92 10.68 10.42
CA SER A 26 -3.00 9.73 10.70
C SER A 26 -2.64 8.33 10.18
N LYS A 27 -2.97 7.30 10.96
CA LYS A 27 -2.82 5.89 10.57
C LYS A 27 -3.80 5.44 9.48
N ASP A 28 -4.83 6.25 9.20
CA ASP A 28 -5.85 5.98 8.18
C ASP A 28 -5.44 6.46 6.78
N ILE A 29 -4.35 7.22 6.66
CA ILE A 29 -3.85 7.68 5.36
C ILE A 29 -3.35 6.47 4.56
N PRO A 30 -3.91 6.21 3.36
CA PRO A 30 -3.45 5.11 2.52
C PRO A 30 -2.10 5.44 1.88
N LEU A 31 -1.16 4.50 1.96
CA LEU A 31 0.14 4.61 1.29
C LEU A 31 0.24 3.61 0.15
N HIS A 32 0.57 4.11 -1.04
CA HIS A 32 0.90 3.29 -2.21
C HIS A 32 2.39 3.39 -2.50
N PHE A 33 3.08 2.26 -2.50
CA PHE A 33 4.42 2.13 -3.09
C PHE A 33 4.29 1.71 -4.55
N SER A 34 4.97 2.41 -5.45
CA SER A 34 4.94 2.12 -6.87
C SER A 34 6.30 1.64 -7.36
N ARG A 35 6.30 0.57 -8.16
CA ARG A 35 7.50 0.06 -8.82
C ARG A 35 8.00 1.03 -9.88
N TYR A 36 9.28 1.37 -9.81
CA TYR A 36 9.98 2.07 -10.87
C TYR A 36 10.46 1.12 -11.96
N PHE A 37 10.46 1.62 -13.20
CA PHE A 37 11.06 0.99 -14.37
C PHE A 37 11.99 2.01 -15.04
N SER A 38 13.15 1.55 -15.51
CA SER A 38 14.08 2.38 -16.28
C SER A 38 13.36 3.02 -17.45
N CYS A 39 13.39 4.35 -17.54
CA CYS A 39 12.77 5.09 -18.62
C CYS A 39 13.54 6.37 -18.94
N TYR A 40 13.39 6.83 -20.19
CA TYR A 40 14.01 8.06 -20.69
C TYR A 40 15.55 8.05 -20.55
N LYS A 41 16.11 8.99 -19.76
CA LYS A 41 17.56 9.19 -19.58
C LYS A 41 18.10 8.55 -18.29
N MET A 42 17.28 7.77 -17.59
CA MET A 42 17.68 7.09 -16.36
C MET A 42 18.23 5.71 -16.68
N ASN A 43 19.39 5.39 -16.10
CA ASN A 43 20.09 4.10 -16.26
C ASN A 43 19.99 3.21 -15.02
N ILE A 44 19.14 3.58 -14.06
CA ILE A 44 18.90 2.78 -12.85
C ILE A 44 17.98 1.61 -13.24
N SER A 45 18.32 0.40 -12.82
CA SER A 45 17.49 -0.78 -13.08
C SER A 45 16.12 -0.65 -12.41
N ALA A 46 15.13 -1.38 -12.94
CA ALA A 46 13.80 -1.43 -12.32
C ALA A 46 13.89 -1.89 -10.86
N THR A 47 13.01 -1.36 -10.00
CA THR A 47 13.00 -1.71 -8.58
C THR A 47 12.75 -3.20 -8.40
N PRO A 48 13.58 -3.90 -7.63
CA PRO A 48 13.30 -5.28 -7.25
C PRO A 48 11.97 -5.37 -6.52
N ILE A 49 11.16 -6.39 -6.83
CA ILE A 49 9.86 -6.59 -6.18
C ILE A 49 10.05 -6.80 -4.67
N SER A 50 11.13 -7.48 -4.26
CA SER A 50 11.49 -7.66 -2.86
C SER A 50 11.67 -6.35 -2.10
N THR A 51 12.16 -5.29 -2.75
CA THR A 51 12.30 -3.96 -2.13
C THR A 51 10.93 -3.35 -1.83
N LEU A 52 9.95 -3.55 -2.73
CA LEU A 52 8.57 -3.08 -2.50
C LEU A 52 7.90 -3.85 -1.36
N TYR A 53 8.12 -5.16 -1.27
CA TYR A 53 7.61 -5.96 -0.15
C TYR A 53 8.19 -5.51 1.19
N LYS A 54 9.50 -5.28 1.26
CA LYS A 54 10.13 -4.72 2.46
C LYS A 54 9.53 -3.36 2.85
N ALA A 55 9.33 -2.46 1.87
CA ALA A 55 8.71 -1.17 2.11
C ALA A 55 7.27 -1.32 2.64
N ARG A 56 6.49 -2.23 2.06
CA ARG A 56 5.13 -2.57 2.52
C ARG A 56 5.15 -3.09 3.95
N ASP A 57 6.04 -4.03 4.28
CA ASP A 57 6.14 -4.63 5.61
C ASP A 57 6.50 -3.61 6.69
N ILE A 58 7.39 -2.66 6.38
CA ILE A 58 7.72 -1.54 7.27
C ILE A 58 6.48 -0.67 7.50
N ALA A 59 5.80 -0.27 6.43
CA ALA A 59 4.66 0.63 6.50
C ALA A 59 3.43 0.01 7.19
N GLN A 60 3.15 -1.28 6.98
CA GLN A 60 2.00 -1.97 7.57
C GLN A 60 2.07 -2.08 9.10
N LYS A 61 3.25 -1.91 9.69
CA LYS A 61 3.41 -1.83 11.15
C LYS A 61 2.85 -0.53 11.74
N LYS A 62 2.70 0.52 10.92
CA LYS A 62 2.36 1.88 11.37
C LYS A 62 1.09 2.43 10.71
N LEU A 63 0.75 1.97 9.51
CA LEU A 63 -0.41 2.41 8.72
C LEU A 63 -1.40 1.26 8.49
N LYS A 64 -2.70 1.57 8.46
CA LYS A 64 -3.76 0.56 8.27
C LYS A 64 -3.86 0.08 6.82
N TYR A 65 -3.55 0.93 5.85
CA TYR A 65 -3.76 0.67 4.43
C TYR A 65 -2.48 0.95 3.63
N VAL A 66 -1.83 -0.13 3.20
CA VAL A 66 -0.57 -0.06 2.43
C VAL A 66 -0.66 -0.98 1.23
N TYR A 67 -0.33 -0.44 0.06
CA TYR A 67 -0.49 -1.13 -1.21
C TYR A 67 0.79 -1.07 -2.05
N VAL A 68 0.95 -2.06 -2.94
CA VAL A 68 2.04 -2.09 -3.92
C VAL A 68 1.48 -2.11 -5.34
N GLY A 69 1.81 -1.07 -6.10
CA GLY A 69 1.39 -0.88 -7.48
C GLY A 69 2.49 -1.21 -8.50
N ASN A 70 2.12 -1.14 -9.79
CA ASN A 70 3.01 -1.43 -10.92
C ASN A 70 3.60 -2.85 -10.92
N ILE A 71 2.94 -3.77 -10.21
CA ILE A 71 3.15 -5.21 -10.27
C ILE A 71 1.78 -5.90 -10.31
N ARG A 72 1.73 -7.12 -10.84
CA ARG A 72 0.53 -7.97 -10.75
C ARG A 72 0.58 -8.75 -9.45
N ASP A 73 0.04 -8.15 -8.39
CA ASP A 73 0.00 -8.76 -7.06
C ASP A 73 -1.37 -8.48 -6.42
N GLU A 74 -2.18 -9.53 -6.27
CA GLU A 74 -3.53 -9.40 -5.71
C GLU A 74 -3.49 -9.09 -4.21
N GLU A 75 -2.59 -9.73 -3.46
CA GLU A 75 -2.52 -9.60 -2.01
C GLU A 75 -2.08 -8.18 -1.62
N ALA A 76 -1.08 -7.65 -2.31
CA ALA A 76 -0.57 -6.31 -2.08
C ALA A 76 -1.53 -5.19 -2.55
N ASN A 77 -2.57 -5.50 -3.32
CA ASN A 77 -3.59 -4.54 -3.77
C ASN A 77 -4.96 -4.73 -3.10
N THR A 78 -5.13 -5.81 -2.33
CA THR A 78 -6.35 -6.11 -1.59
C THR A 78 -6.48 -5.22 -0.35
N THR A 79 -7.68 -4.69 -0.11
CA THR A 79 -7.99 -3.95 1.12
C THR A 79 -8.52 -4.90 2.17
N TYR A 80 -7.80 -4.95 3.29
CA TYR A 80 -8.25 -5.59 4.53
C TYR A 80 -8.77 -4.53 5.49
N CYS A 81 -9.67 -4.94 6.40
CA CYS A 81 -10.14 -4.05 7.45
C CYS A 81 -8.98 -3.65 8.36
N GLY A 82 -8.80 -2.35 8.58
CA GLY A 82 -7.76 -1.85 9.47
C GLY A 82 -7.90 -2.35 10.91
N ASN A 83 -9.13 -2.66 11.35
CA ASN A 83 -9.48 -3.15 12.68
C ASN A 83 -9.46 -4.69 12.77
N CYS A 84 -10.40 -5.39 12.13
CA CYS A 84 -10.54 -6.85 12.26
C CYS A 84 -9.76 -7.69 11.24
N LYS A 85 -9.02 -7.06 10.31
CA LYS A 85 -8.22 -7.71 9.26
C LYS A 85 -9.00 -8.58 8.25
N GLU A 86 -10.33 -8.60 8.31
CA GLU A 86 -11.16 -9.26 7.30
C GLU A 86 -10.96 -8.65 5.91
N LEU A 87 -11.07 -9.49 4.87
CA LEU A 87 -10.97 -9.05 3.48
C LEU A 87 -12.21 -8.23 3.11
N LEU A 88 -11.99 -6.99 2.63
CA LEU A 88 -13.06 -6.06 2.28
C LEU A 88 -13.22 -5.86 0.78
N ILE A 89 -12.11 -5.58 0.10
CA ILE A 89 -12.08 -5.34 -1.35
C ILE A 89 -10.93 -6.14 -1.94
N ARG A 90 -11.25 -7.10 -2.81
CA ARG A 90 -10.25 -7.81 -3.61
C ARG A 90 -10.00 -7.03 -4.90
N ARG A 91 -8.71 -6.84 -5.25
CA ARG A 91 -8.31 -6.18 -6.50
C ARG A 91 -7.35 -7.06 -7.29
N THR A 92 -7.77 -7.40 -8.51
CA THR A 92 -6.97 -8.20 -9.45
C THR A 92 -6.85 -7.40 -10.75
N GLY A 93 -5.77 -6.61 -10.87
CA GLY A 93 -5.65 -5.63 -11.95
C GLY A 93 -6.76 -4.58 -11.87
N TYR A 94 -7.53 -4.42 -12.94
CA TYR A 94 -8.69 -3.52 -12.99
C TYR A 94 -9.99 -4.13 -12.45
N ASN A 95 -10.00 -5.42 -12.12
CA ASN A 95 -11.16 -6.07 -11.53
C ASN A 95 -11.21 -5.79 -10.03
N ILE A 96 -12.30 -5.15 -9.58
CA ILE A 96 -12.52 -4.77 -8.18
C ILE A 96 -13.79 -5.47 -7.70
N VAL A 97 -13.65 -6.28 -6.65
CA VAL A 97 -14.78 -7.01 -6.05
C VAL A 97 -14.93 -6.56 -4.60
N ASN A 98 -16.07 -5.92 -4.29
CA ASN A 98 -16.46 -5.65 -2.91
C ASN A 98 -16.99 -6.94 -2.27
N LEU A 99 -16.30 -7.40 -1.21
CA LEU A 99 -16.63 -8.61 -0.46
C LEU A 99 -17.06 -8.30 0.97
N GLY A 100 -16.72 -7.14 1.52
CA GLY A 100 -16.86 -6.85 2.95
C GLY A 100 -17.27 -5.43 3.34
N LEU A 101 -17.48 -4.51 2.39
CA LEU A 101 -18.00 -3.17 2.67
C LEU A 101 -19.52 -3.12 2.50
N ASP A 102 -20.19 -2.53 3.48
CA ASP A 102 -21.60 -2.19 3.40
C ASP A 102 -21.86 -0.94 2.53
N LYS A 103 -23.13 -0.56 2.38
CA LYS A 103 -23.54 0.62 1.60
C LYS A 103 -23.03 1.95 2.19
N GLY A 104 -22.62 1.97 3.45
CA GLY A 104 -22.10 3.15 4.15
C GLY A 104 -20.57 3.21 4.20
N GLY A 105 -19.87 2.29 3.52
CA GLY A 105 -18.41 2.22 3.55
C GLY A 105 -17.85 1.68 4.86
N LYS A 106 -18.65 0.93 5.62
CA LYS A 106 -18.19 0.27 6.86
C LYS A 106 -17.88 -1.19 6.60
N CYS A 107 -16.95 -1.72 7.37
CA CYS A 107 -16.70 -3.15 7.43
C CYS A 107 -17.95 -3.87 7.93
N LYS A 108 -18.52 -4.78 7.13
CA LYS A 108 -19.71 -5.56 7.51
C LYS A 108 -19.48 -6.51 8.69
N TYR A 109 -18.21 -6.78 9.03
CA TYR A 109 -17.82 -7.75 10.07
C TYR A 109 -17.62 -7.09 11.44
N CYS A 110 -17.07 -5.87 11.51
CA CYS A 110 -16.79 -5.19 12.78
C CYS A 110 -17.35 -3.77 12.89
N GLY A 111 -17.96 -3.24 11.83
CA GLY A 111 -18.56 -1.90 11.81
C GLY A 111 -17.57 -0.74 11.67
N GLU A 112 -16.25 -1.01 11.64
CA GLU A 112 -15.22 0.02 11.43
C GLU A 112 -15.48 0.79 10.14
N LYS A 113 -15.44 2.12 10.21
CA LYS A 113 -15.52 2.96 9.02
C LYS A 113 -14.23 2.82 8.23
N VAL A 114 -14.33 2.29 7.03
CA VAL A 114 -13.18 2.13 6.14
C VAL A 114 -13.19 3.34 5.24
N VAL A 115 -12.13 4.14 5.30
CA VAL A 115 -11.99 5.31 4.42
C VAL A 115 -11.88 4.80 2.99
N CYS A 116 -12.99 4.79 2.27
CA CYS A 116 -13.03 4.63 0.84
C CYS A 116 -13.01 6.02 0.21
N LEU A 117 -11.95 6.32 -0.55
CA LEU A 117 -11.90 7.41 -1.51
C LEU A 117 -12.95 7.20 -2.61
#